data_AF-M7N9F2-F1
#
_entry.id   AF-M7N9F2-F1
#
_cell.length_a   1.000
_cell.length_b   1.000
_cell.length_c   1.000
_cell.angle_alpha   90.00
_cell.angle_beta   90.00
_cell.angle_gamma   90.00
#
_symmetry.space_group_name_H-M   'P 1'
#
loop_
_entity.id
_entity.type
_entity.pdbx_description
1 polymer ?
#
loop_
_entity_poly.entity_id
_entity_poly.type
_entity_poly.pdbx_seq_one_letter_code
_entity_poly.pdbx_strand_id
1 'polypeptide(L)'
;MKPSSSRTAAALWLWLFCFSSAFAQQQPGLYSKPASPLLKELPALPASSAAAYSLATATATAGEPHQQKMVPSESFATRKKSLERIIEEMQASSLVLSASAGSTTAEQEQLMKQLQDPAFQKKLEAMSQQEQMAFAMKMQQVMTAGGGQLNGAEEEDVSEVLNTMGDISFQLNGTQLEPSSYSGLQQKIAALYQNVRQHNTQVWEWEQAEYKKIPLVASHLRQQVVSNKEPKLVKELRLAAQAKRIAHMDQQLKALAPHWNAHLAYLQQTLTTVDQQLAGINYYSRFKNNVFKNQLAAYHVTSLQQIQYLWEDLEKIILESAELQLALNKLEKTPVESFD
;
A
#
# COMPACT_ATOMS: atom_id res chain seq x y z
N MET A 1 21.11 -2.46 26.48
CA MET A 1 21.01 -3.23 25.21
C MET A 1 20.88 -2.23 24.07
N LYS A 2 21.87 -2.15 23.18
CA LYS A 2 21.84 -1.27 21.99
C LYS A 2 21.10 -2.00 20.85
N PRO A 3 20.12 -1.39 20.15
CA PRO A 3 19.52 -2.00 18.98
C PRO A 3 20.43 -1.83 17.75
N SER A 4 20.47 -2.87 16.91
CA SER A 4 21.31 -2.95 15.71
C SER A 4 20.74 -2.08 14.57
N SER A 5 21.45 -1.00 14.23
CA SER A 5 21.22 -0.14 13.07
C SER A 5 21.84 -0.66 11.76
N SER A 6 22.36 -1.90 11.75
CA SER A 6 23.18 -2.41 10.65
C SER A 6 22.42 -2.99 9.46
N ARG A 7 21.08 -3.10 9.51
CA ARG A 7 20.27 -3.68 8.42
C ARG A 7 19.75 -2.65 7.41
N THR A 8 19.60 -1.39 7.80
CA THR A 8 19.17 -0.30 6.90
C THR A 8 20.35 0.33 6.15
N ALA A 9 21.52 0.43 6.77
CA ALA A 9 22.73 0.93 6.11
C ALA A 9 23.21 0.00 4.97
N ALA A 10 23.00 -1.32 5.09
CA ALA A 10 23.34 -2.27 4.03
C ALA A 10 22.44 -2.13 2.77
N ALA A 11 21.20 -1.68 2.94
CA ALA A 11 20.27 -1.44 1.82
C ALA A 11 20.65 -0.18 1.04
N LEU A 12 21.11 0.88 1.72
CA LEU A 12 21.65 2.08 1.07
C LEU A 12 22.99 1.82 0.35
N TRP A 13 23.83 0.96 0.91
CA TRP A 13 25.12 0.58 0.30
C TRP A 13 24.94 -0.27 -0.97
N LEU A 14 23.97 -1.19 -1.01
CA LEU A 14 23.60 -1.90 -2.24
C LEU A 14 22.98 -0.94 -3.27
N TRP A 15 22.25 0.07 -2.83
CA TRP A 15 21.70 1.12 -3.69
C TRP A 15 22.79 1.97 -4.36
N LEU A 16 23.88 2.29 -3.66
CA LEU A 16 24.98 3.13 -4.19
C LEU A 16 26.04 2.34 -4.99
N PHE A 17 26.32 1.08 -4.66
CA PHE A 17 27.37 0.31 -5.36
C PHE A 17 26.95 -0.21 -6.75
N CYS A 18 25.65 -0.28 -7.06
CA CYS A 18 25.18 -0.61 -8.41
C CYS A 18 25.37 0.54 -9.43
N PHE A 19 25.70 1.77 -9.00
CA PHE A 19 25.80 2.92 -9.90
C PHE A 19 27.16 3.08 -10.60
N SER A 20 28.23 2.46 -10.11
CA SER A 20 29.59 2.79 -10.58
C SER A 20 30.09 1.95 -11.75
N SER A 21 29.47 0.79 -12.05
CA SER A 21 29.96 -0.15 -13.07
C SER A 21 28.97 -0.47 -14.19
N ALA A 22 27.77 0.13 -14.19
CA ALA A 22 26.72 -0.13 -15.18
C ALA A 22 26.42 1.05 -16.13
N PHE A 23 27.34 2.02 -16.29
CA PHE A 23 27.24 3.06 -17.32
C PHE A 23 27.56 2.55 -18.75
N ALA A 24 27.33 1.26 -19.00
CA ALA A 24 27.25 0.68 -20.33
C ALA A 24 25.78 0.68 -20.78
N GLN A 25 25.35 1.75 -21.45
CA GLN A 25 24.27 1.73 -22.45
C GLN A 25 23.00 0.88 -22.17
N GLN A 26 22.49 0.85 -20.94
CA GLN A 26 21.13 0.34 -20.72
C GLN A 26 20.15 1.46 -21.08
N GLN A 27 19.40 1.28 -22.18
CA GLN A 27 18.21 2.10 -22.40
C GLN A 27 17.31 1.97 -21.16
N PRO A 28 16.83 3.08 -20.56
CA PRO A 28 15.96 3.02 -19.40
C PRO A 28 14.76 2.13 -19.72
N GLY A 29 14.56 1.08 -18.91
CA GLY A 29 13.49 0.10 -19.05
C GLY A 29 12.15 0.70 -18.64
N LEU A 30 11.62 1.61 -19.47
CA LEU A 30 10.30 2.18 -19.25
C LEU A 30 9.23 1.11 -19.45
N TYR A 31 8.27 1.05 -18.53
CA TYR A 31 7.16 0.12 -18.62
C TYR A 31 6.28 0.43 -19.84
N SER A 32 6.25 -0.48 -20.80
CA SER A 32 5.62 -0.32 -22.11
C SER A 32 4.39 -1.21 -22.33
N LYS A 33 3.78 -1.68 -21.23
CA LYS A 33 2.57 -2.51 -21.28
C LYS A 33 1.36 -1.71 -20.79
N PRO A 34 0.13 -2.12 -21.16
CA PRO A 34 -1.08 -1.51 -20.63
C PRO A 34 -1.19 -1.67 -19.09
N ALA A 35 -1.59 -0.61 -18.39
CA ALA A 35 -1.84 -0.61 -16.96
C ALA A 35 -3.24 -1.14 -16.59
N SER A 36 -4.23 -1.01 -17.47
CA SER A 36 -5.61 -1.49 -17.24
C SER A 36 -5.72 -2.97 -16.83
N PRO A 37 -4.95 -3.91 -17.41
CA PRO A 37 -4.95 -5.31 -16.96
C PRO A 37 -4.53 -5.49 -15.49
N LEU A 38 -3.63 -4.65 -14.96
CA LEU A 38 -3.16 -4.73 -13.58
C LEU A 38 -4.29 -4.42 -12.58
N LEU A 39 -5.24 -3.55 -12.95
CA LEU A 39 -6.43 -3.29 -12.14
C LEU A 39 -7.35 -4.51 -12.08
N LYS A 40 -7.44 -5.30 -13.16
CA LYS A 40 -8.25 -6.53 -13.20
C LYS A 40 -7.66 -7.67 -12.36
N GLU A 41 -6.37 -7.59 -12.03
CA GLU A 41 -5.72 -8.55 -11.17
C GLU A 41 -6.03 -8.32 -9.68
N LEU A 42 -6.54 -7.13 -9.32
CA LEU A 42 -7.01 -6.79 -7.98
C LEU A 42 -8.22 -7.65 -7.62
N PRO A 43 -8.21 -8.37 -6.49
CA PRO A 43 -9.38 -9.12 -6.06
C PRO A 43 -10.54 -8.19 -5.74
N ALA A 44 -11.76 -8.71 -5.82
CA ALA A 44 -12.93 -7.98 -5.37
C ALA A 44 -12.86 -7.70 -3.87
N LEU A 45 -13.43 -6.58 -3.43
CA LEU A 45 -13.67 -6.32 -2.01
C LEU A 45 -14.44 -7.51 -1.41
N PRO A 46 -13.96 -8.13 -0.32
CA PRO A 46 -14.66 -9.25 0.29
C PRO A 46 -16.04 -8.80 0.79
N ALA A 47 -17.07 -9.58 0.48
CA ALA A 47 -18.44 -9.31 0.91
C ALA A 47 -18.69 -9.61 2.40
N SER A 48 -17.76 -10.33 3.06
CA SER A 48 -17.84 -10.73 4.46
C SER A 48 -16.46 -11.08 5.04
N SER A 49 -16.36 -11.18 6.37
CA SER A 49 -15.22 -11.73 7.10
C SER A 49 -14.87 -13.16 6.69
N ALA A 50 -15.87 -14.00 6.38
CA ALA A 50 -15.64 -15.35 5.89
C ALA A 50 -15.00 -15.35 4.49
N ALA A 51 -15.47 -14.48 3.60
CA ALA A 51 -14.85 -14.29 2.28
C ALA A 51 -13.42 -13.74 2.40
N ALA A 52 -13.20 -12.74 3.28
CA ALA A 52 -11.87 -12.22 3.57
C ALA A 52 -10.92 -13.31 4.10
N TYR A 53 -11.41 -14.18 4.98
CA TYR A 53 -10.63 -15.31 5.51
C TYR A 53 -10.16 -16.28 4.41
N SER A 54 -10.94 -16.46 3.33
CA SER A 54 -10.53 -17.29 2.19
C SER A 54 -9.44 -16.66 1.30
N LEU A 55 -9.27 -15.33 1.39
CA LEU A 55 -8.26 -14.57 0.64
C LEU A 55 -6.94 -14.39 1.41
N ALA A 56 -6.91 -14.84 2.66
CA ALA A 56 -5.78 -14.74 3.56
C ALA A 56 -5.38 -16.12 4.08
N THR A 57 -4.12 -16.27 4.47
CA THR A 57 -3.56 -17.50 5.04
C THR A 57 -3.21 -17.25 6.49
N ALA A 58 -3.57 -18.18 7.38
CA ALA A 58 -3.11 -18.14 8.76
C ALA A 58 -1.68 -18.67 8.83
N THR A 59 -0.72 -17.85 9.25
CA THR A 59 0.68 -18.24 9.45
C THR A 59 1.06 -18.18 10.93
N ALA A 60 1.89 -19.11 11.37
CA ALA A 60 2.50 -19.06 12.69
C ALA A 60 3.47 -17.87 12.77
N THR A 61 3.42 -17.14 13.88
CA THR A 61 4.34 -16.01 14.12
C THR A 61 5.73 -16.55 14.42
N ALA A 62 6.76 -15.99 13.77
CA ALA A 62 8.14 -16.40 14.00
C ALA A 62 8.50 -16.24 15.49
N GLY A 63 8.93 -17.33 16.13
CA GLY A 63 9.26 -17.36 17.56
C GLY A 63 8.09 -17.69 18.50
N GLU A 64 6.85 -17.66 18.02
CA GLU A 64 5.65 -17.96 18.82
C GLU A 64 4.66 -18.82 18.02
N PRO A 65 4.91 -20.15 17.89
CA PRO A 65 4.10 -21.04 17.04
C PRO A 65 2.63 -21.16 17.48
N HIS A 66 2.32 -20.78 18.71
CA HIS A 66 0.95 -20.73 19.24
C HIS A 66 0.19 -19.44 18.85
N GLN A 67 0.90 -18.41 18.38
CA GLN A 67 0.30 -17.19 17.86
C GLN A 67 0.19 -17.26 16.33
N GLN A 68 -1.02 -17.51 15.84
CA GLN A 68 -1.34 -17.40 14.41
C GLN A 68 -1.84 -16.00 14.08
N LYS A 69 -1.29 -15.42 13.01
CA LYS A 69 -1.73 -14.16 12.40
C LYS A 69 -2.16 -14.42 10.95
N MET A 70 -3.12 -13.64 10.46
CA MET A 70 -3.46 -13.64 9.05
C MET A 70 -2.39 -12.88 8.25
N VAL A 71 -2.00 -13.45 7.11
CA VAL A 71 -1.22 -12.79 6.07
C VAL A 71 -1.98 -12.91 4.74
N PRO A 72 -1.72 -12.06 3.75
CA PRO A 72 -2.37 -12.19 2.45
C PRO A 72 -2.01 -13.54 1.81
N SER A 73 -2.88 -14.08 0.97
CA SER A 73 -2.52 -15.27 0.20
C SER A 73 -1.26 -15.03 -0.64
N GLU A 74 -0.48 -16.08 -0.92
CA GLU A 74 0.73 -16.00 -1.74
C GLU A 74 0.46 -15.39 -3.12
N SER A 75 -0.71 -15.73 -3.70
CA SER A 75 -1.14 -15.17 -4.98
C SER A 75 -1.36 -13.66 -4.93
N PHE A 76 -1.96 -13.15 -3.84
CA PHE A 76 -2.16 -11.73 -3.59
C PHE A 76 -0.81 -11.02 -3.43
N ALA A 77 0.05 -11.55 -2.56
CA ALA A 77 1.36 -10.97 -2.26
C ALA A 77 2.27 -10.92 -3.50
N THR A 78 2.26 -11.96 -4.32
CA THR A 78 3.07 -12.03 -5.55
C THR A 78 2.65 -10.98 -6.57
N ARG A 79 1.34 -10.80 -6.78
CA ARG A 79 0.81 -9.79 -7.71
C ARG A 79 1.11 -8.37 -7.25
N LYS A 80 0.86 -8.07 -5.96
CA LYS A 80 1.21 -6.78 -5.36
C LYS A 80 2.70 -6.47 -5.54
N LYS A 81 3.58 -7.43 -5.24
CA LYS A 81 5.03 -7.27 -5.39
C LYS A 81 5.46 -7.08 -6.85
N SER A 82 4.74 -7.66 -7.81
CA SER A 82 4.98 -7.43 -9.23
C SER A 82 4.67 -5.98 -9.63
N LEU A 83 3.59 -5.40 -9.11
CA LEU A 83 3.25 -3.99 -9.34
C LEU A 83 4.27 -3.06 -8.68
N GLU A 84 4.64 -3.33 -7.42
CA GLU A 84 5.69 -2.58 -6.70
C GLU A 84 6.99 -2.54 -7.50
N ARG A 85 7.41 -3.70 -8.03
CA ARG A 85 8.61 -3.78 -8.88
C ARG A 85 8.49 -2.92 -10.14
N ILE A 86 7.34 -2.96 -10.84
CA ILE A 86 7.12 -2.13 -12.03
C ILE A 86 7.29 -0.64 -11.67
N ILE A 87 6.70 -0.21 -10.56
CA ILE A 87 6.79 1.18 -10.09
C ILE A 87 8.24 1.55 -9.73
N GLU A 88 8.95 0.68 -9.01
CA GLU A 88 10.37 0.86 -8.67
C GLU A 88 11.26 0.97 -9.92
N GLU A 89 11.07 0.09 -10.90
CA GLU A 89 11.81 0.09 -12.17
C GLU A 89 11.54 1.37 -12.98
N MET A 90 10.29 1.84 -13.00
CA MET A 90 9.93 3.10 -13.65
C MET A 90 10.54 4.32 -12.96
N GLN A 91 10.51 4.35 -11.62
CA GLN A 91 11.14 5.42 -10.84
C GLN A 91 12.66 5.44 -11.03
N ALA A 92 13.31 4.27 -11.03
CA ALA A 92 14.73 4.16 -11.35
C ALA A 92 15.04 4.65 -12.77
N SER A 93 14.21 4.28 -13.75
CA SER A 93 14.34 4.74 -15.15
C SER A 93 14.14 6.25 -15.30
N SER A 94 13.23 6.85 -14.53
CA SER A 94 13.01 8.30 -14.46
C SER A 94 14.24 9.05 -13.95
N LEU A 95 14.94 8.51 -12.93
CA LEU A 95 16.19 9.08 -12.44
C LEU A 95 17.29 9.07 -13.51
N VAL A 96 17.43 7.97 -14.26
CA VAL A 96 18.37 7.86 -15.37
C VAL A 96 18.03 8.84 -16.50
N LEU A 97 16.75 8.95 -16.87
CA LEU A 97 16.29 9.90 -17.88
C LEU A 97 16.60 11.35 -17.48
N SER A 98 16.35 11.70 -16.22
CA SER A 98 16.65 13.03 -15.67
C SER A 98 18.15 13.35 -15.70
N ALA A 99 19.01 12.35 -15.46
CA ALA A 99 20.46 12.51 -15.58
C ALA A 99 20.96 12.62 -17.03
N SER A 100 20.16 12.17 -18.00
CA SER A 100 20.50 12.13 -19.44
C SER A 100 19.83 13.21 -20.29
N ALA A 101 19.07 14.14 -19.69
CA ALA A 101 18.19 15.07 -20.41
C ALA A 101 18.85 16.38 -20.88
N GLY A 102 20.16 16.57 -20.70
CA GLY A 102 20.89 17.76 -21.12
C GLY A 102 22.11 18.00 -20.22
N SER A 103 23.03 18.91 -20.62
CA SER A 103 24.26 19.17 -19.85
C SER A 103 23.93 19.51 -18.40
N THR A 104 24.53 18.77 -17.45
CA THR A 104 24.42 19.06 -16.03
C THR A 104 24.75 20.53 -15.79
N THR A 105 23.83 21.30 -15.24
CA THR A 105 24.16 22.64 -14.74
C THR A 105 25.21 22.47 -13.64
N ALA A 106 26.05 23.49 -13.40
CA ALA A 106 27.05 23.44 -12.32
C ALA A 106 26.42 23.07 -10.97
N GLU A 107 25.17 23.49 -10.73
CA GLU A 107 24.37 23.14 -9.55
C GLU A 107 23.98 21.66 -9.51
N GLN A 108 23.59 21.07 -10.64
CA GLN A 108 23.23 19.65 -10.75
C GLN A 108 24.46 18.75 -10.56
N GLU A 109 25.60 19.15 -11.13
CA GLU A 109 26.88 18.47 -10.96
C GLU A 109 27.39 18.57 -9.51
N GLN A 110 27.21 19.72 -8.87
CA GLN A 110 27.53 19.93 -7.46
C GLN A 110 26.61 19.13 -6.53
N LEU A 111 25.32 19.02 -6.85
CA LEU A 111 24.36 18.20 -6.11
C LEU A 111 24.72 16.71 -6.22
N MET A 112 25.05 16.23 -7.42
CA MET A 112 25.50 14.85 -7.63
C MET A 112 26.82 14.55 -6.89
N LYS A 113 27.78 15.48 -6.90
CA LYS A 113 29.02 15.36 -6.12
C LYS A 113 28.75 15.36 -4.61
N GLN A 114 27.79 16.16 -4.13
CA GLN A 114 27.35 16.14 -2.73
C GLN A 114 26.67 14.83 -2.34
N LEU A 115 25.85 14.23 -3.21
CA LEU A 115 25.22 12.93 -2.95
C LEU A 115 26.23 11.78 -2.90
N GLN A 116 27.35 11.92 -3.61
CA GLN A 116 28.47 10.99 -3.58
C GLN A 116 29.41 11.20 -2.37
N ASP A 117 29.26 12.30 -1.61
CA ASP A 117 30.05 12.58 -0.42
C ASP A 117 29.59 11.69 0.76
N PRO A 118 30.46 10.82 1.31
CA PRO A 118 30.15 9.97 2.45
C PRO A 118 29.70 10.75 3.70
N ALA A 119 30.16 11.99 3.87
CA ALA A 119 29.75 12.84 4.99
C ALA A 119 28.30 13.33 4.82
N PHE A 120 27.90 13.62 3.58
CA PHE A 120 26.54 14.03 3.26
C PHE A 120 25.56 12.86 3.31
N GLN A 121 25.98 11.65 2.93
CA GLN A 121 25.17 10.43 3.08
C GLN A 121 24.81 10.16 4.55
N LYS A 122 25.77 10.29 5.46
CA LYS A 122 25.49 10.22 6.91
C LYS A 122 24.53 11.31 7.38
N LYS A 123 24.57 12.48 6.74
CA LYS A 123 23.66 13.57 7.05
C LYS A 123 22.23 13.26 6.58
N LEU A 124 22.06 12.65 5.40
CA LEU A 124 20.76 12.19 4.90
C LEU A 124 20.11 11.14 5.81
N GLU A 125 20.91 10.20 6.33
CA GLU A 125 20.45 9.18 7.29
C GLU A 125 20.01 9.79 8.63
N ALA A 126 20.55 10.97 8.99
CA ALA A 126 20.24 11.69 10.22
C ALA A 126 19.15 12.77 10.04
N MET A 127 18.69 13.03 8.81
CA MET A 127 17.62 14.01 8.53
C MET A 127 16.27 13.49 9.02
N SER A 128 15.44 14.41 9.50
CA SER A 128 14.02 14.16 9.77
C SER A 128 13.24 13.93 8.47
N GLN A 129 12.06 13.31 8.55
CA GLN A 129 11.18 13.09 7.39
C GLN A 129 10.84 14.39 6.64
N GLN A 130 10.64 15.50 7.35
CA GLN A 130 10.37 16.81 6.74
C GLN A 130 11.58 17.35 5.97
N GLU A 131 12.79 17.16 6.50
CA GLU A 131 14.03 17.58 5.83
C GLU A 131 14.33 16.70 4.62
N GLN A 132 14.05 15.40 4.68
CA GLN A 132 14.14 14.50 3.53
C GLN A 132 13.17 14.90 2.42
N MET A 133 11.93 15.29 2.77
CA MET A 133 10.95 15.76 1.80
C MET A 133 11.34 17.11 1.17
N ALA A 134 11.83 18.05 1.98
CA ALA A 134 12.33 19.34 1.47
C ALA A 134 13.57 19.15 0.57
N PHE A 135 14.46 18.22 0.93
CA PHE A 135 15.61 17.87 0.10
C PHE A 135 15.19 17.19 -1.20
N ALA A 136 14.23 16.26 -1.17
CA ALA A 136 13.66 15.64 -2.35
C ALA A 136 13.00 16.66 -3.28
N MET A 137 12.25 17.64 -2.75
CA MET A 137 11.69 18.74 -3.53
C MET A 137 12.77 19.62 -4.15
N LYS A 138 13.84 19.93 -3.41
CA LYS A 138 14.98 20.71 -3.93
C LYS A 138 15.70 19.96 -5.04
N MET A 139 15.92 18.66 -4.89
CA MET A 139 16.47 17.80 -5.94
C MET A 139 15.60 17.83 -7.19
N GLN A 140 14.29 17.66 -7.02
CA GLN A 140 13.33 17.70 -8.11
C GLN A 140 13.41 19.04 -8.85
N GLN A 141 13.44 20.17 -8.12
CA GLN A 141 13.56 21.51 -8.70
C GLN A 141 14.86 21.70 -9.50
N VAL A 142 16.01 21.30 -8.94
CA VAL A 142 17.32 21.42 -9.61
C VAL A 142 17.40 20.51 -10.85
N MET A 143 16.84 19.30 -10.77
CA MET A 143 16.78 18.36 -11.90
C MET A 143 15.82 18.84 -13.00
N THR A 144 14.75 19.56 -12.66
CA THR A 144 13.86 20.21 -13.65
C THR A 144 14.44 21.50 -14.24
N ALA A 145 15.26 22.24 -13.50
CA ALA A 145 15.84 23.51 -13.94
C ALA A 145 16.98 23.35 -14.96
N GLY A 146 17.58 22.16 -15.06
CA GLY A 146 18.63 21.84 -16.04
C GLY A 146 18.18 21.67 -17.49
N GLY A 147 16.89 21.87 -17.80
CA GLY A 147 16.31 21.75 -19.15
C GLY A 147 16.65 22.88 -20.13
N GLY A 148 17.86 23.45 -20.02
CA GLY A 148 18.33 24.52 -20.89
C GLY A 148 18.66 24.01 -22.28
N GLN A 149 17.77 24.30 -23.24
CA GLN A 149 17.99 24.35 -24.69
C GLN A 149 18.90 23.26 -25.27
N LEU A 150 18.36 22.12 -25.67
CA LEU A 150 18.83 21.32 -26.81
C LEU A 150 17.86 20.14 -26.95
N ASN A 151 16.77 20.31 -27.71
CA ASN A 151 16.00 19.29 -28.46
C ASN A 151 14.70 19.94 -28.93
N GLY A 152 14.38 19.82 -30.22
CA GLY A 152 13.28 20.55 -30.89
C GLY A 152 11.89 20.31 -30.29
N ALA A 153 10.92 21.09 -30.74
CA ALA A 153 9.50 20.84 -30.43
C ALA A 153 9.15 19.39 -30.78
N GLU A 154 8.41 18.71 -29.90
CA GLU A 154 7.86 17.39 -30.21
C GLU A 154 6.81 17.52 -31.31
N GLU A 155 6.45 16.38 -31.91
CA GLU A 155 5.30 16.31 -32.80
C GLU A 155 4.03 16.73 -32.02
N GLU A 156 3.07 17.35 -32.71
CA GLU A 156 1.88 17.94 -32.07
C GLU A 156 1.08 16.88 -31.29
N ASP A 157 0.90 15.69 -31.88
CA ASP A 157 0.21 14.56 -31.27
C ASP A 157 0.98 13.99 -30.06
N VAL A 158 2.31 13.99 -30.10
CA VAL A 158 3.17 13.61 -28.97
C VAL A 158 3.05 14.61 -27.82
N SER A 159 2.95 15.91 -28.13
CA SER A 159 2.75 16.98 -27.15
C SER A 159 1.35 16.94 -26.53
N GLU A 160 0.32 16.61 -27.32
CA GLU A 160 -1.06 16.43 -26.85
C GLU A 160 -1.18 15.28 -25.83
N VAL A 161 -0.46 14.18 -26.06
CA VAL A 161 -0.40 13.06 -25.11
C VAL A 161 0.20 13.50 -23.78
N LEU A 162 1.26 14.31 -23.78
CA LEU A 162 1.87 14.81 -22.54
C LEU A 162 0.88 15.68 -21.75
N ASN A 163 0.14 16.56 -22.42
CA ASN A 163 -0.86 17.42 -21.79
C ASN A 163 -2.02 16.58 -21.22
N THR A 164 -2.56 15.66 -22.01
CA THR A 164 -3.65 14.76 -21.59
C THR A 164 -3.25 13.93 -20.37
N MET A 165 -2.03 13.38 -20.38
CA MET A 165 -1.50 12.62 -19.24
C MET A 165 -1.26 13.51 -18.02
N GLY A 166 -0.89 14.78 -18.22
CA GLY A 166 -0.78 15.78 -17.16
C GLY A 166 -2.12 16.07 -16.49
N ASP A 167 -3.17 16.27 -17.28
CA ASP A 167 -4.54 16.50 -16.78
C ASP A 167 -5.06 15.27 -16.01
N ILE A 168 -4.85 14.06 -16.55
CA ILE A 168 -5.18 12.81 -15.86
C ILE A 168 -4.42 12.71 -14.53
N SER A 169 -3.11 12.96 -14.54
CA SER A 169 -2.30 12.91 -13.31
C SER A 169 -2.75 13.95 -12.29
N PHE A 170 -3.18 15.14 -12.74
CA PHE A 170 -3.73 16.17 -11.85
C PHE A 170 -5.08 15.73 -11.25
N GLN A 171 -5.96 15.13 -12.05
CA GLN A 171 -7.24 14.59 -11.57
C GLN A 171 -7.05 13.46 -10.56
N LEU A 172 -6.12 12.54 -10.82
CA LEU A 172 -5.80 11.42 -9.91
C LEU A 172 -5.17 11.90 -8.59
N ASN A 173 -4.40 12.98 -8.62
CA ASN A 173 -3.79 13.58 -7.42
C ASN A 173 -4.68 14.66 -6.76
N GLY A 174 -5.79 15.02 -7.40
CA GLY A 174 -6.67 16.08 -6.93
C GLY A 174 -7.33 15.72 -5.60
N THR A 175 -7.37 16.69 -4.68
CA THR A 175 -8.05 16.58 -3.37
C THR A 175 -9.56 16.75 -3.47
N GLN A 176 -10.14 16.76 -4.67
CA GLN A 176 -11.58 16.89 -4.84
C GLN A 176 -12.26 15.69 -4.17
N LEU A 177 -13.09 15.98 -3.16
CA LEU A 177 -13.89 15.02 -2.40
C LEU A 177 -15.07 14.50 -3.23
N GLU A 178 -14.83 14.21 -4.50
CA GLU A 178 -15.81 13.54 -5.33
C GLU A 178 -16.01 12.12 -4.77
N PRO A 179 -17.25 11.62 -4.68
CA PRO A 179 -17.53 10.28 -4.15
C PRO A 179 -16.80 9.14 -4.90
N SER A 180 -16.41 9.38 -6.15
CA SER A 180 -15.65 8.47 -7.02
C SER A 180 -14.14 8.70 -7.01
N SER A 181 -13.62 9.74 -6.35
CA SER A 181 -12.19 9.96 -6.23
C SER A 181 -11.56 9.03 -5.19
N TYR A 182 -10.24 8.85 -5.26
CA TYR A 182 -9.53 8.03 -4.28
C TYR A 182 -9.60 8.65 -2.87
N SER A 183 -9.54 9.97 -2.75
CA SER A 183 -9.69 10.67 -1.46
C SER A 183 -11.08 10.47 -0.85
N GLY A 184 -12.14 10.48 -1.68
CA GLY A 184 -13.49 10.13 -1.27
C GLY A 184 -13.60 8.69 -0.76
N LEU A 185 -12.99 7.73 -1.48
CA LEU A 185 -12.92 6.34 -1.04
C LEU A 185 -12.16 6.19 0.29
N GLN A 186 -11.01 6.84 0.44
CA GLN A 186 -10.22 6.81 1.68
C GLN A 186 -11.01 7.32 2.88
N GLN A 187 -11.85 8.34 2.73
CA GLN A 187 -12.73 8.79 3.81
C GLN A 187 -13.73 7.69 4.23
N LYS A 188 -14.28 6.94 3.26
CA LYS A 188 -15.19 5.82 3.55
C LYS A 188 -14.46 4.66 4.24
N ILE A 189 -13.22 4.37 3.83
CA ILE A 189 -12.37 3.37 4.48
C ILE A 189 -12.02 3.80 5.90
N ALA A 190 -11.65 5.06 6.12
CA ALA A 190 -11.38 5.60 7.45
C ALA A 190 -12.63 5.53 8.36
N ALA A 191 -13.81 5.85 7.81
CA ALA A 191 -15.08 5.73 8.52
C ALA A 191 -15.39 4.26 8.90
N LEU A 192 -15.13 3.30 8.00
CA LEU A 192 -15.23 1.87 8.31
C LEU A 192 -14.40 1.51 9.55
N TYR A 193 -13.12 1.88 9.57
CA TYR A 193 -12.24 1.54 10.70
C TYR A 193 -12.66 2.20 12.01
N GLN A 194 -13.12 3.46 11.95
CA GLN A 194 -13.65 4.15 13.12
C GLN A 194 -14.91 3.47 13.66
N ASN A 195 -15.87 3.13 12.79
CA ASN A 195 -17.11 2.47 13.18
C ASN A 195 -16.85 1.08 13.77
N VAL A 196 -16.00 0.27 13.12
CA VAL A 196 -15.60 -1.05 13.62
C VAL A 196 -14.94 -0.93 15.00
N ARG A 197 -14.02 0.03 15.18
CA ARG A 197 -13.36 0.25 16.47
C ARG A 197 -14.36 0.62 17.57
N GLN A 198 -15.25 1.57 17.30
CA GLN A 198 -16.28 2.00 18.25
C GLN A 198 -17.21 0.84 18.61
N HIS A 199 -17.66 0.06 17.62
CA HIS A 199 -18.52 -1.09 17.87
C HIS A 199 -17.81 -2.19 18.67
N ASN A 200 -16.53 -2.45 18.37
CA ASN A 200 -15.74 -3.43 19.13
C ASN A 200 -15.61 -3.04 20.61
N THR A 201 -15.46 -1.75 20.92
CA THR A 201 -15.50 -1.23 22.29
C THR A 201 -16.86 -1.49 22.95
N GLN A 202 -17.96 -1.19 22.26
CA GLN A 202 -19.32 -1.46 22.78
C GLN A 202 -19.55 -2.95 23.05
N VAL A 203 -19.10 -3.83 22.14
CA VAL A 203 -19.20 -5.28 22.33
C VAL A 203 -18.34 -5.73 23.51
N TRP A 204 -17.15 -5.16 23.70
CA TRP A 204 -16.31 -5.45 24.86
C TRP A 204 -16.97 -5.01 26.18
N GLU A 205 -17.53 -3.80 26.24
CA GLU A 205 -18.25 -3.31 27.43
C GLU A 205 -19.45 -4.20 27.77
N TRP A 206 -20.24 -4.57 26.75
CA TRP A 206 -21.33 -5.52 26.89
C TRP A 206 -20.84 -6.88 27.39
N GLU A 207 -19.78 -7.41 26.79
CA GLU A 207 -19.18 -8.69 27.15
C GLU A 207 -18.71 -8.69 28.61
N GLN A 208 -18.06 -7.62 29.09
CA GLN A 208 -17.65 -7.48 30.49
C GLN A 208 -18.86 -7.41 31.43
N ALA A 209 -19.94 -6.74 31.03
CA ALA A 209 -21.16 -6.65 31.82
C ALA A 209 -21.86 -8.03 31.93
N GLU A 210 -21.95 -8.79 30.84
CA GLU A 210 -22.52 -10.14 30.86
C GLU A 210 -21.62 -11.12 31.63
N TYR A 211 -20.30 -11.04 31.48
CA TYR A 211 -19.35 -11.89 32.19
C TYR A 211 -19.50 -11.79 33.71
N LYS A 212 -19.79 -10.59 34.23
CA LYS A 212 -20.03 -10.38 35.67
C LYS A 212 -21.25 -11.16 36.19
N LYS A 213 -22.27 -11.38 35.35
CA LYS A 213 -23.51 -12.08 35.71
C LYS A 213 -23.35 -13.61 35.73
N ILE A 214 -22.31 -14.15 35.11
CA ILE A 214 -22.06 -15.60 35.08
C ILE A 214 -21.84 -16.10 36.52
N PRO A 215 -22.53 -17.16 36.97
CA PRO A 215 -22.36 -17.69 38.32
C PRO A 215 -20.94 -18.24 38.51
N LEU A 216 -20.50 -18.24 39.78
CA LEU A 216 -19.29 -18.93 40.16
C LEU A 216 -19.60 -20.40 40.45
N VAL A 217 -18.73 -21.29 39.99
CA VAL A 217 -18.76 -22.73 40.23
C VAL A 217 -17.48 -23.14 40.96
N ALA A 218 -17.58 -24.15 41.80
CA ALA A 218 -16.41 -24.76 42.41
C ALA A 218 -15.64 -25.55 41.34
N SER A 219 -14.39 -25.17 41.08
CA SER A 219 -13.45 -25.94 40.27
C SER A 219 -12.38 -26.56 41.18
N HIS A 220 -11.99 -27.80 40.87
CA HIS A 220 -10.93 -28.49 41.59
C HIS A 220 -9.61 -28.37 40.82
N LEU A 221 -8.88 -27.29 41.06
CA LEU A 221 -7.55 -27.09 40.50
C LEU A 221 -6.51 -27.54 41.53
N ARG A 222 -5.72 -28.58 41.20
CA ARG A 222 -4.61 -29.09 42.03
C ARG A 222 -4.98 -29.34 43.50
N GLN A 223 -6.11 -30.03 43.74
CA GLN A 223 -6.61 -30.37 45.09
C GLN A 223 -7.06 -29.18 45.96
N GLN A 224 -7.17 -27.97 45.40
CA GLN A 224 -7.82 -26.82 46.05
C GLN A 224 -9.15 -26.52 45.35
N VAL A 225 -10.18 -26.17 46.13
CA VAL A 225 -11.45 -25.67 45.61
C VAL A 225 -11.27 -24.19 45.30
N VAL A 226 -11.25 -23.84 44.02
CA VAL A 226 -11.23 -22.45 43.57
C VAL A 226 -12.60 -22.12 43.01
N SER A 227 -13.08 -20.89 43.24
CA SER A 227 -14.37 -20.44 42.71
C SER A 227 -14.13 -19.69 41.41
N ASN A 228 -14.46 -20.33 40.28
CA ASN A 228 -14.27 -19.79 38.93
C ASN A 228 -15.61 -19.52 38.25
N LYS A 229 -15.64 -18.71 37.20
CA LYS A 229 -16.87 -18.54 36.40
C LYS A 229 -17.19 -19.85 35.67
N GLU A 230 -18.47 -20.15 35.45
CA GLU A 230 -18.84 -21.38 34.71
C GLU A 230 -18.26 -21.37 33.28
N PRO A 231 -17.32 -22.28 32.94
CA PRO A 231 -16.53 -22.18 31.71
C PRO A 231 -17.36 -22.28 30.42
N LYS A 232 -18.44 -23.05 30.44
CA LYS A 232 -19.34 -23.19 29.29
C LYS A 232 -20.04 -21.87 28.97
N LEU A 233 -20.59 -21.19 29.99
CA LEU A 233 -21.20 -19.87 29.82
C LEU A 233 -20.17 -18.81 29.40
N VAL A 234 -18.94 -18.90 29.89
CA VAL A 234 -17.85 -18.02 29.45
C VAL A 234 -17.54 -18.24 27.97
N LYS A 235 -17.41 -19.50 27.52
CA LYS A 235 -17.20 -19.82 26.10
C LYS A 235 -18.36 -19.33 25.22
N GLU A 236 -19.61 -19.59 25.62
CA GLU A 236 -20.80 -19.14 24.90
C GLU A 236 -20.85 -17.61 24.78
N LEU A 237 -20.53 -16.88 25.86
CA LEU A 237 -20.44 -15.42 25.83
C LEU A 237 -19.36 -14.92 24.87
N ARG A 238 -18.17 -15.53 24.89
CA ARG A 238 -17.04 -15.17 24.00
C ARG A 238 -17.40 -15.40 22.53
N LEU A 239 -18.05 -16.53 22.23
CA LEU A 239 -18.56 -16.84 20.89
C LEU A 239 -19.62 -15.81 20.44
N ALA A 240 -20.57 -15.47 21.32
CA ALA A 240 -21.60 -14.47 21.02
C ALA A 240 -21.00 -13.07 20.78
N ALA A 241 -20.02 -12.65 21.58
CA ALA A 241 -19.29 -11.40 21.39
C ALA A 241 -18.58 -11.40 20.02
N GLN A 242 -17.90 -12.48 19.66
CA GLN A 242 -17.20 -12.58 18.39
C GLN A 242 -18.16 -12.57 17.18
N ALA A 243 -19.29 -13.26 17.28
CA ALA A 243 -20.33 -13.24 16.24
C ALA A 243 -20.88 -11.83 16.01
N LYS A 244 -21.08 -11.03 17.07
CA LYS A 244 -21.49 -9.61 16.95
C LYS A 244 -20.47 -8.77 16.19
N ARG A 245 -19.17 -8.93 16.50
CA ARG A 245 -18.07 -8.22 15.80
C ARG A 245 -18.05 -8.57 14.31
N ILE A 246 -18.18 -9.84 13.97
CA ILE A 246 -18.25 -10.32 12.58
C ILE A 246 -19.46 -9.73 11.85
N ALA A 247 -20.65 -9.83 12.43
CA ALA A 247 -21.87 -9.32 11.80
C ALA A 247 -21.78 -7.80 11.52
N HIS A 248 -21.17 -7.04 12.42
CA HIS A 248 -20.95 -5.62 12.21
C HIS A 248 -19.91 -5.34 11.11
N MET A 249 -18.80 -6.08 11.08
CA MET A 249 -17.81 -5.97 10.01
C MET A 249 -18.45 -6.25 8.64
N ASP A 250 -19.23 -7.33 8.52
CA ASP A 250 -19.94 -7.68 7.28
C ASP A 250 -20.89 -6.55 6.82
N GLN A 251 -21.58 -5.90 7.76
CA GLN A 251 -22.41 -4.74 7.47
C GLN A 251 -21.58 -3.56 6.93
N GLN A 252 -20.41 -3.28 7.53
CA GLN A 252 -19.53 -2.19 7.07
C GLN A 252 -18.92 -2.50 5.69
N LEU A 253 -18.50 -3.75 5.44
CA LEU A 253 -17.99 -4.18 4.12
C LEU A 253 -19.06 -4.01 3.04
N LYS A 254 -20.31 -4.39 3.33
CA LYS A 254 -21.45 -4.18 2.43
C LYS A 254 -21.72 -2.70 2.16
N ALA A 255 -21.57 -1.84 3.16
CA ALA A 255 -21.72 -0.39 3.01
C ALA A 255 -20.58 0.26 2.21
N LEU A 256 -19.35 -0.28 2.30
CA LEU A 256 -18.20 0.20 1.55
C LEU A 256 -18.24 -0.22 0.07
N ALA A 257 -18.78 -1.40 -0.24
CA ALA A 257 -18.84 -1.97 -1.58
C ALA A 257 -19.28 -1.01 -2.71
N PRO A 258 -20.38 -0.25 -2.61
CA PRO A 258 -20.77 0.68 -3.69
C PRO A 258 -19.73 1.76 -3.95
N HIS A 259 -19.06 2.27 -2.92
CA HIS A 259 -18.01 3.30 -3.06
C HIS A 259 -16.76 2.72 -3.69
N TRP A 260 -16.35 1.53 -3.24
CA TRP A 260 -15.23 0.79 -3.82
C TRP A 260 -15.44 0.54 -5.32
N ASN A 261 -16.60 0.02 -5.69
CA ASN A 261 -16.93 -0.30 -7.08
C ASN A 261 -17.05 0.95 -7.96
N ALA A 262 -17.59 2.06 -7.43
CA ALA A 262 -17.63 3.33 -8.16
C ALA A 262 -16.22 3.85 -8.46
N HIS A 263 -15.31 3.78 -7.49
CA HIS A 263 -13.92 4.18 -7.69
C HIS A 263 -13.18 3.25 -8.67
N LEU A 264 -13.40 1.93 -8.59
CA LEU A 264 -12.84 0.98 -9.57
C LEU A 264 -13.32 1.27 -11.00
N ALA A 265 -14.60 1.59 -11.18
CA ALA A 265 -15.14 1.94 -12.49
C ALA A 265 -14.51 3.23 -13.05
N TYR A 266 -14.39 4.25 -12.20
CA TYR A 266 -13.70 5.50 -12.54
C TYR A 266 -12.25 5.23 -12.95
N LEU A 267 -11.48 4.52 -12.10
CA LEU A 267 -10.08 4.22 -12.37
C LEU A 267 -9.90 3.36 -13.62
N GLN A 268 -10.78 2.39 -13.87
CA GLN A 268 -10.75 1.58 -15.09
C GLN A 268 -10.92 2.44 -16.34
N GLN A 269 -11.83 3.41 -16.32
CA GLN A 269 -12.01 4.36 -17.42
C GLN A 269 -10.75 5.21 -17.62
N THR A 270 -10.21 5.79 -16.55
CA THR A 270 -9.00 6.60 -16.59
C THR A 270 -7.79 5.83 -17.12
N LEU A 271 -7.55 4.61 -16.63
CA LEU A 271 -6.45 3.76 -17.09
C LEU A 271 -6.61 3.34 -18.55
N THR A 272 -7.85 3.14 -19.02
CA THR A 272 -8.11 2.85 -20.43
C THR A 272 -7.68 4.02 -21.32
N THR A 273 -7.98 5.26 -20.90
CA THR A 273 -7.51 6.46 -21.60
C THR A 273 -5.98 6.54 -21.57
N VAL A 274 -5.34 6.31 -20.41
CA VAL A 274 -3.87 6.29 -20.30
C VAL A 274 -3.26 5.29 -21.29
N ASP A 275 -3.80 4.07 -21.34
CA ASP A 275 -3.30 3.02 -22.25
C ASP A 275 -3.45 3.41 -23.72
N GLN A 276 -4.57 4.04 -24.10
CA GLN A 276 -4.78 4.54 -25.46
C GLN A 276 -3.79 5.64 -25.84
N GLN A 277 -3.57 6.60 -24.93
CA GLN A 277 -2.62 7.70 -25.15
C GLN A 277 -1.19 7.18 -25.30
N LEU A 278 -0.74 6.30 -24.40
CA LEU A 278 0.60 5.70 -24.47
C LEU A 278 0.77 4.81 -25.70
N ALA A 279 -0.26 4.06 -26.11
CA ALA A 279 -0.20 3.25 -27.33
C ALA A 279 -0.10 4.11 -28.59
N GLY A 280 -0.81 5.25 -28.67
CA GLY A 280 -0.77 6.17 -29.82
C GLY A 280 0.63 6.76 -30.10
N ILE A 281 1.47 6.80 -29.07
CA ILE A 281 2.88 7.24 -29.17
C ILE A 281 3.90 6.08 -29.15
N ASN A 282 3.44 4.83 -29.33
CA ASN A 282 4.27 3.61 -29.24
C ASN A 282 5.07 3.51 -27.93
N TYR A 283 4.46 3.86 -26.79
CA TYR A 283 5.05 3.78 -25.46
C TYR A 283 6.45 4.41 -25.37
N TYR A 284 6.49 5.73 -25.18
CA TYR A 284 7.70 6.57 -25.06
C TYR A 284 8.63 6.64 -26.28
N SER A 285 8.53 5.71 -27.23
CA SER A 285 9.50 5.59 -28.33
C SER A 285 9.48 6.79 -29.27
N ARG A 286 8.32 7.45 -29.41
CA ARG A 286 8.14 8.62 -30.29
C ARG A 286 8.62 9.94 -29.70
N PHE A 287 8.77 10.04 -28.38
CA PHE A 287 9.38 11.22 -27.76
C PHE A 287 10.86 11.30 -28.14
N LYS A 288 11.34 12.49 -28.45
CA LYS A 288 12.77 12.74 -28.73
C LYS A 288 13.45 13.37 -27.51
N ASN A 289 12.70 14.15 -26.73
CA ASN A 289 13.15 14.85 -25.56
C ASN A 289 13.03 14.00 -24.29
N ASN A 290 14.18 13.73 -23.64
CA ASN A 290 14.23 12.97 -22.41
C ASN A 290 13.53 13.67 -21.22
N VAL A 291 13.42 15.00 -21.22
CA VAL A 291 12.63 15.75 -20.22
C VAL A 291 11.15 15.37 -20.33
N PHE A 292 10.61 15.41 -21.54
CA PHE A 292 9.20 15.05 -21.76
C PHE A 292 8.94 13.56 -21.58
N LYS A 293 9.89 12.68 -21.95
CA LYS A 293 9.82 11.25 -21.58
C LYS A 293 9.76 11.06 -20.07
N ASN A 294 10.60 11.78 -19.34
CA ASN A 294 10.65 11.70 -17.89
C ASN A 294 9.34 12.17 -17.26
N GLN A 295 8.79 13.29 -17.75
CA GLN A 295 7.52 13.83 -17.31
C GLN A 295 6.35 12.87 -17.61
N LEU A 296 6.31 12.30 -18.81
CA LEU A 296 5.33 11.27 -19.17
C LEU A 296 5.47 10.02 -18.28
N ALA A 297 6.70 9.58 -18.01
CA ALA A 297 6.96 8.45 -17.13
C ALA A 297 6.45 8.73 -15.71
N ALA A 298 6.64 9.95 -15.20
CA ALA A 298 6.08 10.37 -13.92
C ALA A 298 4.55 10.31 -13.90
N TYR A 299 3.87 10.77 -14.95
CA TYR A 299 2.40 10.67 -15.05
C TYR A 299 1.91 9.22 -15.11
N HIS A 300 2.63 8.35 -15.81
CA HIS A 300 2.31 6.92 -15.84
C HIS A 300 2.55 6.27 -14.47
N VAL A 301 3.62 6.64 -13.75
CA VAL A 301 3.84 6.20 -12.35
C VAL A 301 2.68 6.61 -11.46
N THR A 302 2.19 7.85 -11.54
CA THR A 302 1.01 8.29 -10.77
C THR A 302 -0.19 7.37 -11.00
N SER A 303 -0.43 6.98 -12.24
CA SER A 303 -1.55 6.09 -12.61
C SER A 303 -1.39 4.68 -12.00
N LEU A 304 -0.17 4.13 -12.01
CA LEU A 304 0.15 2.84 -11.41
C LEU A 304 0.07 2.88 -9.88
N GLN A 305 0.46 3.99 -9.26
CA GLN A 305 0.37 4.20 -7.81
C GLN A 305 -1.07 4.17 -7.31
N GLN A 306 -2.04 4.64 -8.09
CA GLN A 306 -3.46 4.51 -7.72
C GLN A 306 -3.88 3.04 -7.60
N ILE A 307 -3.40 2.17 -8.49
CA ILE A 307 -3.63 0.73 -8.40
C ILE A 307 -2.97 0.18 -7.14
N GLN A 308 -1.71 0.57 -6.87
CA GLN A 308 -0.96 0.12 -5.69
C GLN A 308 -1.68 0.50 -4.39
N TYR A 309 -2.17 1.73 -4.29
CA TYR A 309 -2.90 2.20 -3.12
C TYR A 309 -4.17 1.37 -2.86
N LEU A 310 -4.91 1.00 -3.91
CA LEU A 310 -6.05 0.09 -3.77
C LEU A 310 -5.65 -1.31 -3.31
N TRP A 311 -4.52 -1.84 -3.80
CA TRP A 311 -3.98 -3.11 -3.28
C TRP A 311 -3.66 -3.03 -1.79
N GLU A 312 -3.02 -1.95 -1.33
CA GLU A 312 -2.66 -1.75 0.06
C GLU A 312 -3.87 -1.63 0.98
N ASP A 313 -4.88 -0.87 0.57
CA ASP A 313 -6.10 -0.71 1.37
C ASP A 313 -6.95 -1.99 1.37
N LEU A 314 -7.05 -2.69 0.23
CA LEU A 314 -7.74 -3.98 0.16
C LEU A 314 -7.05 -5.02 1.06
N GLU A 315 -5.72 -5.04 1.07
CA GLU A 315 -4.94 -5.94 1.95
C GLU A 315 -5.32 -5.73 3.42
N LYS A 316 -5.30 -4.48 3.90
CA LYS A 316 -5.66 -4.17 5.29
C LYS A 316 -7.08 -4.61 5.61
N ILE A 317 -8.04 -4.34 4.71
CA ILE A 317 -9.45 -4.74 4.88
C ILE A 317 -9.56 -6.27 4.96
N ILE A 318 -8.88 -7.00 4.07
CA ILE A 318 -8.85 -8.46 4.06
C ILE A 318 -8.30 -8.98 5.39
N LEU A 319 -7.15 -8.48 5.83
CA LEU A 319 -6.48 -8.98 7.03
C LEU A 319 -7.31 -8.75 8.30
N GLU A 320 -7.79 -7.52 8.52
CA GLU A 320 -8.60 -7.21 9.70
C GLU A 320 -9.92 -8.00 9.72
N SER A 321 -10.58 -8.15 8.57
CA SER A 321 -11.83 -8.91 8.46
C SER A 321 -11.60 -10.41 8.67
N ALA A 322 -10.49 -10.94 8.16
CA ALA A 322 -10.10 -12.34 8.30
C ALA A 322 -9.67 -12.69 9.74
N GLU A 323 -9.02 -11.77 10.45
CA GLU A 323 -8.64 -11.96 11.86
C GLU A 323 -9.85 -12.21 12.75
N LEU A 324 -11.00 -11.59 12.46
CA LEU A 324 -12.24 -11.86 13.17
C LEU A 324 -12.72 -13.32 12.99
N GLN A 325 -12.62 -13.84 11.76
CA GLN A 325 -12.97 -15.24 11.47
C GLN A 325 -11.97 -16.22 12.10
N LEU A 326 -10.67 -15.88 12.08
CA LEU A 326 -9.64 -16.67 12.76
C LEU A 326 -9.90 -16.76 14.26
N ALA A 327 -10.27 -15.64 14.89
CA ALA A 327 -10.60 -15.60 16.32
C ALA A 327 -11.83 -16.46 16.64
N LEU A 328 -12.88 -16.44 15.80
CA LEU A 328 -14.03 -17.34 15.94
C LEU A 328 -13.60 -18.81 15.86
N ASN A 329 -12.88 -19.18 14.81
CA ASN A 329 -12.39 -20.56 14.61
C ASN A 329 -11.51 -21.04 15.79
N LYS A 330 -10.71 -20.14 16.38
CA LYS A 330 -9.91 -20.44 17.59
C LYS A 330 -10.83 -20.72 18.77
N LEU A 331 -11.79 -19.84 19.06
CA LEU A 331 -12.73 -20.00 20.17
C LEU A 331 -13.56 -21.28 20.07
N GLU A 332 -14.03 -21.64 18.89
CA GLU A 332 -14.79 -22.87 18.64
C GLU A 332 -13.98 -24.12 19.01
N LYS A 333 -12.70 -24.14 18.60
CA LYS A 333 -11.76 -25.25 18.83
C LYS A 333 -11.18 -25.28 20.25
N THR A 334 -11.27 -24.17 21.00
CA THR A 334 -10.72 -24.11 22.35
C THR A 334 -11.58 -24.98 23.29
N PRO A 335 -10.99 -25.95 24.03
CA PRO A 335 -11.74 -26.79 24.97
C PRO A 335 -12.46 -25.96 26.03
N VAL A 336 -13.61 -26.41 26.50
CA VAL A 336 -14.44 -25.66 27.46
C VAL A 336 -13.69 -25.43 28.78
N GLU A 337 -12.86 -26.39 29.17
CA GLU A 337 -12.05 -26.41 30.40
C GLU A 337 -10.96 -25.33 30.42
N SER A 338 -10.63 -24.74 29.27
CA SER A 338 -9.64 -23.66 29.19
C SER A 338 -10.21 -22.27 29.50
N PHE A 339 -11.52 -22.18 29.77
CA PHE A 339 -12.23 -20.95 30.14
C PHE A 339 -12.49 -20.84 31.65
N ASP A 340 -11.84 -21.70 32.46
CA ASP A 340 -11.81 -21.67 33.92
C ASP A 340 -11.14 -20.39 34.49
#